data_AF-A0A9E2ALX2-F1
#
_entry.id   AF-A0A9E2ALX2-F1
#
_cell.length_a   1.000
_cell.length_b   1.000
_cell.length_c   1.000
_cell.angle_alpha   90.00
_cell.angle_beta   90.00
_cell.angle_gamma   90.00
#
_symmetry.space_group_name_H-M   'P 1'
#
loop_
_entity.id
_entity.type
_entity.pdbx_description
1 polymer ?
#
loop_
_entity_poly.entity_id
_entity_poly.type
_entity_poly.pdbx_seq_one_letter_code
_entity_poly.pdbx_strand_id
1 'polypeptide(L)'
;EQPNAEHANQLIELYAEYVQNNPNDVDENARLLQKSARLYKDNKEYIKAAGILVMAIKQFFVSTSTAENIIELATIYQDNLDNQEAYIATLNGFLNAFPDHEAAEEISIELGETRVNITEHMIDLGTAIFETPDGSPGFDPDAANRYIGHSELYAMTNGGNSELASELLMKAASVARTGNSYTKALEFYQWISQIYPETDAGKKALFLHAFTLDNDMGKKEEAKPLYEQFIAAHPEHSFADDAEFQLKNLGKSSSEIIDAFEKEPNTSN
;
A
#
# COMPACT_ATOMS: atom_id res chain seq x y z
N GLU A 1 -19.35 -33.02 -14.51
CA GLU A 1 -17.93 -32.94 -14.10
C GLU A 1 -17.31 -31.74 -14.79
N GLN A 2 -16.43 -31.00 -14.10
CA GLN A 2 -15.78 -29.79 -14.58
C GLN A 2 -14.35 -30.11 -15.08
N PRO A 3 -14.17 -30.76 -16.24
CA PRO A 3 -12.83 -31.04 -16.76
C PRO A 3 -12.03 -29.75 -17.05
N ASN A 4 -12.69 -28.59 -17.19
CA ASN A 4 -12.03 -27.30 -17.39
C ASN A 4 -11.46 -26.69 -16.10
N ALA A 5 -12.16 -26.82 -14.97
CA ALA A 5 -11.74 -26.18 -13.71
C ALA A 5 -10.55 -26.90 -13.07
N GLU A 6 -10.53 -28.24 -13.10
CA GLU A 6 -9.42 -29.02 -12.56
C GLU A 6 -8.12 -28.78 -13.36
N HIS A 7 -8.22 -28.75 -14.69
CA HIS A 7 -7.07 -28.43 -15.54
C HIS A 7 -6.57 -26.99 -15.35
N ALA A 8 -7.49 -26.02 -15.21
CA ALA A 8 -7.14 -24.64 -14.90
C ALA A 8 -6.39 -24.51 -13.56
N ASN A 9 -6.83 -25.21 -12.52
CA ASN A 9 -6.17 -25.20 -11.21
C ASN A 9 -4.75 -25.78 -11.28
N GLN A 10 -4.57 -26.90 -11.99
CA GLN A 10 -3.23 -27.48 -12.21
C GLN A 10 -2.29 -26.51 -12.94
N LEU A 11 -2.79 -25.78 -13.94
CA LEU A 11 -1.99 -24.76 -14.63
C LEU A 11 -1.63 -23.59 -13.71
N ILE A 12 -2.58 -23.11 -12.90
CA ILE A 12 -2.33 -22.03 -11.93
C ILE A 12 -1.25 -22.46 -10.92
N GLU A 13 -1.30 -23.70 -10.42
CA GLU A 13 -0.29 -24.25 -9.51
C GLU A 13 1.10 -24.30 -10.16
N LEU A 14 1.19 -24.78 -11.41
CA LEU A 14 2.45 -24.82 -12.16
C LEU A 14 3.02 -23.42 -12.41
N TYR A 15 2.16 -22.45 -12.72
CA TYR A 15 2.57 -21.04 -12.89
C TYR A 15 3.06 -20.45 -11.58
N ALA A 16 2.38 -20.70 -10.46
CA ALA A 16 2.81 -20.24 -9.14
C ALA A 16 4.16 -20.86 -8.71
N GLU A 17 4.36 -22.15 -8.96
CA GLU A 17 5.64 -22.83 -8.71
C GLU A 17 6.78 -22.22 -9.53
N TYR A 18 6.54 -21.91 -10.81
CA TYR A 18 7.55 -21.22 -11.64
C TYR A 18 7.92 -19.86 -11.06
N VAL A 19 6.93 -19.03 -10.73
CA VAL A 19 7.14 -17.67 -10.18
C VAL A 19 7.94 -17.74 -8.88
N GLN A 20 7.61 -18.68 -8.00
CA GLN A 20 8.31 -18.87 -6.73
C GLN A 20 9.77 -19.29 -6.93
N ASN A 21 10.03 -20.18 -7.90
CA ASN A 21 11.36 -20.73 -8.14
C ASN A 21 12.26 -19.82 -9.00
N ASN A 22 11.66 -18.85 -9.71
CA ASN A 22 12.38 -17.96 -10.64
C ASN A 22 12.05 -16.48 -10.39
N PRO A 23 12.27 -15.93 -9.18
CA PRO A 23 11.81 -14.58 -8.83
C PRO A 23 12.43 -13.45 -9.69
N ASN A 24 13.57 -13.70 -10.32
CA ASN A 24 14.26 -12.72 -11.17
C ASN A 24 13.78 -12.72 -12.63
N ASP A 25 12.91 -13.66 -13.03
CA ASP A 25 12.34 -13.72 -14.38
C ASP A 25 11.11 -12.80 -14.49
N VAL A 26 11.37 -11.49 -14.36
CA VAL A 26 10.34 -10.46 -14.13
C VAL A 26 9.23 -10.49 -15.19
N ASP A 27 9.59 -10.52 -16.48
CA ASP A 27 8.62 -10.49 -17.58
C ASP A 27 7.82 -11.78 -17.69
N GLU A 28 8.47 -12.94 -17.59
CA GLU A 28 7.76 -14.21 -17.64
C GLU A 28 6.84 -14.37 -16.43
N ASN A 29 7.29 -13.98 -15.23
CA ASN A 29 6.48 -14.05 -14.02
C ASN A 29 5.23 -13.16 -14.13
N ALA A 30 5.37 -11.91 -14.56
CA ALA A 30 4.23 -11.02 -14.80
C ALA A 30 3.21 -11.62 -15.78
N ARG A 31 3.72 -12.22 -16.88
CA ARG A 31 2.90 -12.86 -17.91
C ARG A 31 2.21 -14.13 -17.42
N LEU A 32 2.90 -14.96 -16.62
CA LEU A 32 2.32 -16.18 -16.04
C LEU A 32 1.22 -15.85 -15.04
N LEU A 33 1.42 -14.83 -14.21
CA LEU A 33 0.38 -14.35 -13.31
C LEU A 33 -0.82 -13.77 -14.07
N GLN A 34 -0.59 -13.03 -15.17
CA GLN A 34 -1.68 -12.60 -16.05
C GLN A 34 -2.50 -13.79 -16.58
N LYS A 35 -1.84 -14.87 -17.02
CA LYS A 35 -2.52 -16.09 -17.44
C LYS A 35 -3.31 -16.75 -16.30
N SER A 36 -2.76 -16.80 -15.08
CA SER A 36 -3.47 -17.29 -13.90
C SER A 36 -4.72 -16.46 -13.61
N ALA A 37 -4.64 -15.13 -13.73
CA ALA A 37 -5.79 -14.25 -13.55
C ALA A 37 -6.89 -14.53 -14.59
N ARG A 38 -6.53 -14.73 -15.86
CA ARG A 38 -7.47 -15.12 -16.92
C ARG A 38 -8.16 -16.45 -16.65
N LEU A 39 -7.42 -17.46 -16.17
CA LEU A 39 -7.99 -18.74 -15.78
C LEU A 39 -9.00 -18.59 -14.63
N TYR A 40 -8.68 -17.78 -13.61
CA TYR A 40 -9.65 -17.45 -12.55
C TYR A 40 -10.87 -16.72 -13.09
N LYS A 41 -10.69 -15.76 -14.01
CA LYS A 41 -11.77 -15.01 -14.65
C LYS A 41 -12.70 -15.93 -15.46
N ASP A 42 -12.14 -16.85 -16.23
CA ASP A 42 -12.90 -17.86 -17.01
C ASP A 42 -13.73 -18.78 -16.10
N ASN A 43 -13.21 -19.06 -14.90
CA ASN A 43 -13.91 -19.79 -13.84
C ASN A 43 -14.87 -18.92 -13.01
N LYS A 44 -15.04 -17.64 -13.36
CA LYS A 44 -15.87 -16.64 -12.65
C LYS A 44 -15.40 -16.31 -11.23
N GLU A 45 -14.13 -16.57 -10.93
CA GLU A 45 -13.48 -16.26 -9.66
C GLU A 45 -12.82 -14.88 -9.70
N TYR A 46 -13.62 -13.84 -9.96
CA TYR A 46 -13.14 -12.49 -10.30
C TYR A 46 -12.29 -11.82 -9.21
N ILE A 47 -12.61 -12.05 -7.93
CA ILE A 47 -11.80 -11.53 -6.81
C ILE A 47 -10.40 -12.15 -6.81
N LYS A 48 -10.28 -13.45 -7.11
CA LYS A 48 -8.98 -14.12 -7.25
C LYS A 48 -8.23 -13.61 -8.47
N ALA A 49 -8.92 -13.43 -9.59
CA ALA A 49 -8.33 -12.87 -10.79
C ALA A 49 -7.74 -11.47 -10.53
N ALA A 50 -8.51 -10.57 -9.91
CA ALA A 50 -8.04 -9.25 -9.51
C ALA A 50 -6.85 -9.34 -8.55
N GLY A 51 -6.92 -10.19 -7.53
CA GLY A 51 -5.82 -10.38 -6.57
C GLY A 51 -4.51 -10.85 -7.22
N ILE A 52 -4.60 -11.74 -8.22
CA ILE A 52 -3.42 -12.19 -8.98
C ILE A 52 -2.83 -11.06 -9.82
N LEU A 53 -3.65 -10.23 -10.47
CA LEU A 53 -3.15 -9.07 -11.21
C LEU A 53 -2.52 -8.04 -10.29
N VAL A 54 -3.13 -7.76 -9.14
CA VAL A 54 -2.52 -6.90 -8.09
C VAL A 54 -1.14 -7.43 -7.69
N MET A 55 -1.01 -8.74 -7.48
CA MET A 55 0.28 -9.36 -7.17
C MET A 55 1.29 -9.19 -8.32
N ALA A 56 0.85 -9.42 -9.57
CA ALA A 56 1.70 -9.25 -10.75
C ALA A 56 2.22 -7.82 -10.87
N ILE A 57 1.34 -6.82 -10.72
CA ILE A 57 1.67 -5.41 -10.82
C ILE A 57 2.64 -5.00 -9.70
N LYS A 58 2.34 -5.37 -8.44
CA LYS A 58 3.15 -4.97 -7.28
C LYS A 58 4.54 -5.60 -7.27
N GLN A 59 4.65 -6.87 -7.63
CA GLN A 59 5.94 -7.60 -7.57
C GLN A 59 6.79 -7.40 -8.82
N PHE A 60 6.16 -7.23 -9.98
CA PHE A 60 6.83 -7.20 -11.29
C PHE A 60 6.53 -5.91 -12.05
N PHE A 61 6.43 -4.78 -11.34
CA PHE A 61 6.06 -3.48 -11.91
C PHE A 61 6.90 -3.08 -13.13
N VAL A 62 8.20 -3.38 -13.14
CA VAL A 62 9.11 -3.04 -14.25
C VAL A 62 8.95 -3.95 -15.48
N SER A 63 8.05 -4.93 -15.44
CA SER A 63 7.75 -5.79 -16.59
C SER A 63 7.14 -4.99 -17.73
N THR A 64 7.42 -5.44 -18.95
CA THR A 64 6.73 -5.06 -20.18
C THR A 64 5.24 -5.36 -20.16
N SER A 65 4.75 -6.30 -19.34
CA SER A 65 3.33 -6.69 -19.24
C SER A 65 2.54 -5.88 -18.20
N THR A 66 3.17 -4.95 -17.49
CA THR A 66 2.53 -4.21 -16.39
C THR A 66 1.38 -3.34 -16.87
N ALA A 67 1.54 -2.66 -18.00
CA ALA A 67 0.50 -1.81 -18.58
C ALA A 67 -0.77 -2.62 -18.88
N GLU A 68 -0.62 -3.78 -19.54
CA GLU A 68 -1.72 -4.68 -19.88
C GLU A 68 -2.35 -5.30 -18.62
N ASN A 69 -1.54 -5.62 -17.60
CA ASN A 69 -2.06 -6.12 -16.32
C ASN A 69 -2.93 -5.09 -15.59
N ILE A 70 -2.56 -3.81 -15.64
CA ILE A 70 -3.36 -2.71 -15.06
C ILE A 70 -4.67 -2.54 -15.82
N ILE A 71 -4.63 -2.55 -17.16
CA ILE A 71 -5.83 -2.46 -17.99
C ILE A 71 -6.76 -3.63 -17.72
N GLU A 72 -6.24 -4.87 -17.69
CA GLU A 72 -7.05 -6.05 -17.42
C GLU A 72 -7.65 -6.04 -16.00
N LEU A 73 -6.92 -5.50 -15.01
CA LEU A 73 -7.44 -5.30 -13.66
C LEU A 73 -8.59 -4.28 -13.64
N ALA A 74 -8.44 -3.16 -14.33
CA ALA A 74 -9.50 -2.16 -14.47
C ALA A 74 -10.75 -2.79 -15.12
N THR A 75 -10.60 -3.56 -16.19
CA THR A 75 -11.72 -4.27 -16.84
C THR A 75 -12.42 -5.21 -15.87
N ILE A 76 -11.70 -5.95 -15.01
CA ILE A 76 -12.32 -6.80 -14.00
C ILE A 76 -13.12 -5.98 -12.99
N TYR A 77 -12.60 -4.82 -12.55
CA TYR A 77 -13.35 -3.94 -11.65
C TYR A 77 -14.67 -3.45 -12.27
N GLN A 78 -14.65 -3.07 -13.54
CA GLN A 78 -15.83 -2.58 -14.25
C GLN A 78 -16.83 -3.71 -14.58
N ASP A 79 -16.37 -4.73 -15.30
CA ASP A 79 -17.26 -5.70 -15.95
C ASP A 79 -17.70 -6.84 -15.03
N ASN A 80 -16.94 -7.11 -13.97
CA ASN A 80 -17.14 -8.32 -13.16
C ASN A 80 -17.39 -8.05 -11.68
N LEU A 81 -16.92 -6.91 -11.16
CA LEU A 81 -17.05 -6.55 -9.75
C LEU A 81 -17.95 -5.36 -9.48
N ASP A 82 -18.46 -4.69 -10.52
CA ASP A 82 -19.30 -3.49 -10.42
C ASP A 82 -18.67 -2.41 -9.52
N ASN A 83 -17.35 -2.27 -9.61
CA ASN A 83 -16.56 -1.34 -8.80
C ASN A 83 -16.05 -0.19 -9.68
N GLN A 84 -16.96 0.72 -10.02
CA GLN A 84 -16.68 1.87 -10.88
C GLN A 84 -15.58 2.78 -10.30
N GLU A 85 -15.55 2.95 -8.97
CA GLU A 85 -14.55 3.80 -8.30
C GLU A 85 -13.13 3.21 -8.46
N ALA A 86 -12.96 1.91 -8.22
CA ALA A 86 -11.66 1.25 -8.41
C ALA A 86 -11.24 1.22 -9.88
N TYR A 87 -12.19 1.05 -10.81
CA TYR A 87 -11.94 1.15 -12.24
C TYR A 87 -11.38 2.54 -12.62
N ILE A 88 -12.06 3.63 -12.23
CA ILE A 88 -11.63 5.01 -12.49
C ILE A 88 -10.26 5.29 -11.86
N ALA A 89 -10.06 4.91 -10.59
CA ALA A 89 -8.80 5.13 -9.89
C ALA A 89 -7.64 4.37 -10.54
N THR A 90 -7.88 3.14 -10.99
CA THR A 90 -6.87 2.30 -11.67
C THR A 90 -6.46 2.91 -13.01
N LEU A 91 -7.42 3.40 -13.82
CA LEU A 91 -7.13 4.03 -15.10
C LEU A 91 -6.47 5.42 -14.96
N ASN A 92 -6.84 6.20 -13.96
CA ASN A 92 -6.11 7.44 -13.65
C ASN A 92 -4.66 7.14 -13.23
N GLY A 93 -4.46 6.09 -12.42
CA GLY A 93 -3.13 5.58 -12.08
C GLY A 93 -2.33 5.14 -13.31
N PHE A 94 -2.98 4.46 -14.26
CA PHE A 94 -2.40 4.08 -15.54
C PHE A 94 -1.93 5.28 -16.35
N LEU A 95 -2.79 6.30 -16.54
CA LEU A 95 -2.44 7.49 -17.33
C LEU A 95 -1.26 8.27 -16.73
N ASN A 96 -1.08 8.22 -15.40
CA ASN A 96 0.06 8.83 -14.75
C ASN A 96 1.35 8.03 -14.97
N ALA A 97 1.28 6.70 -14.91
CA ALA A 97 2.46 5.82 -15.02
C ALA A 97 2.90 5.58 -16.47
N PHE A 98 1.96 5.53 -17.40
CA PHE A 98 2.17 5.15 -18.80
C PHE A 98 1.57 6.18 -19.78
N PRO A 99 1.94 7.47 -19.67
CA PRO A 99 1.33 8.53 -20.49
C PRO A 99 1.56 8.37 -22.00
N ASP A 100 2.65 7.68 -22.39
CA ASP A 100 3.04 7.46 -23.78
C ASP A 100 2.59 6.09 -24.33
N HIS A 101 1.83 5.30 -23.57
CA HIS A 101 1.33 4.00 -24.00
C HIS A 101 0.23 4.14 -25.06
N GLU A 102 0.13 3.20 -26.00
CA GLU A 102 -0.83 3.27 -27.12
C GLU A 102 -2.30 3.38 -26.67
N ALA A 103 -2.65 2.75 -25.55
CA ALA A 103 -3.98 2.82 -24.95
C ALA A 103 -4.28 4.14 -24.21
N ALA A 104 -3.30 5.01 -23.97
CA ALA A 104 -3.47 6.18 -23.12
C ALA A 104 -4.47 7.22 -23.69
N GLU A 105 -4.48 7.41 -25.00
CA GLU A 105 -5.43 8.32 -25.65
C GLU A 105 -6.87 7.81 -25.50
N GLU A 106 -7.10 6.53 -25.77
CA GLU A 106 -8.43 5.89 -25.65
C GLU A 106 -8.92 5.94 -24.19
N ILE A 107 -8.07 5.55 -23.23
CA ILE A 107 -8.38 5.61 -21.80
C ILE A 107 -8.69 7.06 -21.36
N SER A 108 -7.94 8.04 -21.86
CA SER A 108 -8.22 9.44 -21.54
C SER A 108 -9.56 9.92 -22.07
N ILE A 109 -9.99 9.42 -23.24
CA ILE A 109 -11.32 9.73 -23.81
C ILE A 109 -12.41 9.04 -22.99
N GLU A 110 -12.21 7.77 -22.62
CA GLU A 110 -13.15 6.98 -21.84
C GLU A 110 -13.41 7.56 -20.45
N LEU A 111 -12.34 8.00 -19.76
CA LEU A 111 -12.48 8.65 -18.46
C LEU A 111 -13.21 9.99 -18.53
N GLY A 112 -13.03 10.76 -19.62
CA GLY A 112 -13.70 12.05 -19.81
C GLY A 112 -13.58 12.96 -18.59
N GLU A 113 -14.72 13.31 -17.99
CA GLU A 113 -14.81 14.17 -16.80
C GLU A 113 -14.30 13.51 -15.50
N THR A 114 -14.14 12.19 -15.48
CA THR A 114 -13.60 11.44 -14.33
C THR A 114 -12.06 11.30 -14.37
N ARG A 115 -11.42 11.89 -15.38
CA ARG A 115 -9.96 12.07 -15.38
C ARG A 115 -9.59 13.15 -14.38
N VAL A 116 -8.65 12.85 -13.49
CA VAL A 116 -8.27 13.76 -12.40
C VAL A 116 -6.79 14.12 -12.44
N ASN A 117 -6.47 15.30 -11.90
CA ASN A 117 -5.13 15.56 -11.40
C ASN A 117 -4.97 14.82 -10.07
N ILE A 118 -4.03 13.87 -9.99
CA ILE A 118 -3.92 13.02 -8.80
C ILE A 118 -3.65 13.82 -7.52
N THR A 119 -2.84 14.89 -7.59
CA THR A 119 -2.50 15.68 -6.41
C THR A 119 -3.73 16.40 -5.86
N GLU A 120 -4.52 17.03 -6.73
CA GLU A 120 -5.75 17.73 -6.35
C GLU A 120 -6.80 16.74 -5.83
N HIS A 121 -7.00 15.63 -6.54
CA HIS A 121 -7.95 14.59 -6.14
C HIS A 121 -7.64 13.98 -4.77
N MET A 122 -6.37 13.69 -4.48
CA MET A 122 -5.98 13.18 -3.16
C MET A 122 -6.12 14.24 -2.07
N ILE A 123 -5.97 15.54 -2.37
CA ILE A 123 -6.26 16.62 -1.41
C ILE A 123 -7.75 16.67 -1.09
N ASP A 124 -8.62 16.56 -2.10
CA ASP A 124 -10.07 16.58 -1.92
C ASP A 124 -10.55 15.38 -1.10
N LEU A 125 -10.06 14.18 -1.44
CA LEU A 125 -10.33 12.97 -0.65
C LEU A 125 -9.86 13.10 0.80
N GLY A 126 -8.68 13.68 1.03
CA GLY A 126 -8.13 13.86 2.38
C GLY A 126 -8.91 14.88 3.21
N THR A 127 -9.37 15.96 2.58
CA THR A 127 -10.22 16.99 3.19
C THR A 127 -11.55 16.39 3.66
N ALA A 128 -12.17 15.56 2.80
CA ALA A 128 -13.43 14.89 3.10
C ALA A 128 -13.38 13.95 4.32
N ILE A 129 -12.19 13.53 4.78
CA ILE A 129 -12.04 12.70 5.99
C ILE A 129 -12.47 13.46 7.24
N PHE A 130 -12.25 14.78 7.27
CA PHE A 130 -12.41 15.60 8.48
C PHE A 130 -13.57 16.61 8.41
N GLU A 131 -14.24 16.69 7.27
CA GLU A 131 -15.37 17.59 7.03
C GLU A 131 -16.68 16.79 6.95
N THR A 132 -17.53 16.89 7.96
CA THR A 132 -18.88 16.33 7.88
C THR A 132 -19.79 17.21 7.00
N PRO A 133 -20.88 16.68 6.43
CA PRO A 133 -21.83 17.47 5.63
C PRO A 133 -22.46 18.67 6.35
N ASP A 134 -22.43 18.69 7.68
CA ASP A 134 -22.91 19.80 8.51
C ASP A 134 -21.81 20.78 8.97
N GLY A 135 -20.58 20.59 8.50
CA GLY A 135 -19.42 21.45 8.78
C GLY A 135 -18.83 21.28 10.18
N SER A 136 -19.22 20.25 10.91
CA SER A 136 -18.60 19.92 12.20
C SER A 136 -17.31 19.10 12.00
N PRO A 137 -16.29 19.28 12.85
CA PRO A 137 -15.12 18.41 12.81
C PRO A 137 -15.51 16.97 13.18
N GLY A 138 -15.17 16.00 12.33
CA GLY A 138 -15.43 14.58 12.60
C GLY A 138 -14.66 13.67 11.64
N PHE A 139 -14.35 12.44 12.06
CA PHE A 139 -13.70 11.44 11.20
C PHE A 139 -14.76 10.69 10.40
N ASP A 140 -14.77 10.84 9.07
CA ASP A 140 -15.61 10.09 8.14
C ASP A 140 -14.90 8.79 7.70
N PRO A 141 -15.38 7.60 8.14
CA PRO A 141 -14.78 6.32 7.77
C PRO A 141 -14.88 5.99 6.28
N ASP A 142 -15.94 6.43 5.59
CA ASP A 142 -16.12 6.15 4.17
C ASP A 142 -15.17 7.00 3.34
N ALA A 143 -15.00 8.27 3.69
CA ALA A 143 -13.99 9.13 3.08
C ALA A 143 -12.56 8.60 3.34
N ALA A 144 -12.29 8.13 4.56
CA ALA A 144 -11.01 7.50 4.90
C ALA A 144 -10.75 6.25 4.05
N ASN A 145 -11.75 5.38 3.87
CA ASN A 145 -11.63 4.19 3.03
C ASN A 145 -11.40 4.54 1.55
N ARG A 146 -12.07 5.57 1.02
CA ARG A 146 -11.81 6.07 -0.34
C ARG A 146 -10.38 6.59 -0.47
N TYR A 147 -9.92 7.43 0.46
CA TYR A 147 -8.54 7.93 0.46
C TYR A 147 -7.51 6.80 0.48
N ILE A 148 -7.73 5.80 1.33
CA ILE A 148 -6.88 4.61 1.43
C ILE A 148 -6.86 3.83 0.12
N GLY A 149 -8.03 3.54 -0.45
CA GLY A 149 -8.16 2.77 -1.69
C GLY A 149 -7.49 3.46 -2.88
N HIS A 150 -7.70 4.77 -3.05
CA HIS A 150 -7.06 5.54 -4.13
C HIS A 150 -5.55 5.64 -3.95
N SER A 151 -5.06 5.81 -2.71
CA SER A 151 -3.62 5.81 -2.41
C SER A 151 -2.96 4.46 -2.76
N GLU A 152 -3.61 3.35 -2.40
CA GLU A 152 -3.15 2.00 -2.69
C GLU A 152 -3.12 1.70 -4.19
N LEU A 153 -4.19 2.04 -4.91
CA LEU A 153 -4.25 1.87 -6.37
C LEU A 153 -3.24 2.74 -7.09
N TYR A 154 -3.06 3.99 -6.66
CA TYR A 154 -2.04 4.88 -7.21
C TYR A 154 -0.64 4.30 -7.02
N ALA A 155 -0.29 3.91 -5.79
CA ALA A 155 1.04 3.38 -5.50
C ALA A 155 1.32 2.03 -6.15
N MET A 156 0.29 1.20 -6.34
CA MET A 156 0.40 -0.04 -7.13
C MET A 156 0.69 0.26 -8.60
N THR A 157 -0.08 1.17 -9.21
CA THR A 157 0.05 1.50 -10.64
C THR A 157 1.26 2.38 -10.96
N ASN A 158 1.89 2.96 -9.94
CA ASN A 158 3.06 3.84 -10.05
C ASN A 158 4.25 3.34 -9.22
N GLY A 159 4.35 2.01 -9.04
CA GLY A 159 5.25 1.33 -8.09
C GLY A 159 6.76 1.44 -8.32
N GLY A 160 7.23 2.27 -9.27
CA GLY A 160 8.64 2.68 -9.34
C GLY A 160 8.99 3.66 -8.21
N ASN A 161 10.25 4.13 -8.10
CA ASN A 161 10.70 5.12 -7.10
C ASN A 161 9.98 6.49 -7.24
N SER A 162 8.70 6.53 -6.89
CA SER A 162 7.83 7.68 -6.92
C SER A 162 7.72 8.22 -5.49
N GLU A 163 8.33 9.37 -5.25
CA GLU A 163 8.22 10.08 -3.97
C GLU A 163 6.74 10.26 -3.60
N LEU A 164 5.91 10.67 -4.57
CA LEU A 164 4.48 10.86 -4.38
C LEU A 164 3.76 9.57 -3.99
N ALA A 165 4.08 8.43 -4.62
CA ALA A 165 3.46 7.16 -4.24
C ALA A 165 3.80 6.78 -2.79
N SER A 166 5.06 6.97 -2.39
CA SER A 166 5.51 6.70 -1.02
C SER A 166 4.85 7.64 0.00
N GLU A 167 4.67 8.92 -0.34
CA GLU A 167 3.98 9.90 0.51
C GLU A 167 2.49 9.61 0.64
N LEU A 168 1.81 9.25 -0.45
CA LEU A 168 0.39 8.91 -0.43
C LEU A 168 0.14 7.65 0.39
N LEU A 169 0.96 6.60 0.23
CA LEU A 169 0.88 5.42 1.09
C LEU A 169 1.16 5.74 2.55
N MET A 170 2.12 6.62 2.85
CA MET A 170 2.39 7.05 4.22
C MET A 170 1.18 7.75 4.84
N LYS A 171 0.54 8.65 4.09
CA LYS A 171 -0.69 9.31 4.53
C LYS A 171 -1.82 8.30 4.70
N ALA A 172 -1.98 7.33 3.79
CA ALA A 172 -2.97 6.27 3.92
C ALA A 172 -2.74 5.39 5.16
N ALA A 173 -1.49 5.09 5.49
CA ALA A 173 -1.14 4.39 6.73
C ALA A 173 -1.51 5.21 7.97
N SER A 174 -1.26 6.52 7.96
CA SER A 174 -1.68 7.43 9.03
C SER A 174 -3.20 7.47 9.16
N VAL A 175 -3.95 7.59 8.05
CA VAL A 175 -5.41 7.60 8.05
C VAL A 175 -5.96 6.27 8.58
N ALA A 176 -5.42 5.14 8.13
CA ALA A 176 -5.80 3.82 8.62
C ALA A 176 -5.56 3.69 10.13
N ARG A 177 -4.40 4.15 10.62
CA ARG A 177 -4.06 4.17 12.04
C ARG A 177 -5.01 5.05 12.85
N THR A 178 -5.33 6.27 12.38
CA THR A 178 -6.32 7.16 13.02
C THR A 178 -7.70 6.52 13.08
N GLY A 179 -8.10 5.78 12.05
CA GLY A 179 -9.32 4.98 12.02
C GLY A 179 -9.25 3.66 12.80
N ASN A 180 -8.21 3.44 13.61
CA ASN A 180 -7.93 2.20 14.35
C ASN A 180 -7.77 0.93 13.48
N SER A 181 -7.57 1.09 12.18
CA SER A 181 -7.30 0.00 11.23
C SER A 181 -5.81 -0.34 11.24
N TYR A 182 -5.29 -0.71 12.42
CA TYR A 182 -3.86 -0.86 12.66
C TYR A 182 -3.19 -1.89 11.74
N THR A 183 -3.84 -3.04 11.49
CA THR A 183 -3.30 -4.05 10.57
C THR A 183 -3.04 -3.48 9.18
N LYS A 184 -3.96 -2.67 8.65
CA LYS A 184 -3.81 -2.03 7.34
C LYS A 184 -2.71 -0.98 7.35
N ALA A 185 -2.56 -0.23 8.45
CA ALA A 185 -1.43 0.68 8.62
C ALA A 185 -0.08 -0.08 8.60
N LEU A 186 0.02 -1.22 9.31
CA LEU A 186 1.23 -2.04 9.31
C LEU A 186 1.55 -2.62 7.92
N GLU A 187 0.54 -3.08 7.17
CA GLU A 187 0.70 -3.52 5.77
C GLU A 187 1.29 -2.42 4.89
N PHE A 188 0.82 -1.18 5.05
CA PHE A 188 1.36 -0.04 4.32
C PHE A 188 2.77 0.33 4.76
N TYR A 189 3.08 0.35 6.06
CA TYR A 189 4.45 0.61 6.50
C TYR A 189 5.44 -0.44 5.99
N GLN A 190 5.02 -1.72 5.98
CA GLN A 190 5.82 -2.78 5.39
C GLN A 190 6.00 -2.57 3.87
N TRP A 191 4.94 -2.26 3.15
CA TRP A 191 5.04 -1.96 1.72
C TRP A 191 5.99 -0.79 1.46
N ILE A 192 5.83 0.32 2.20
CA ILE A 192 6.64 1.52 2.01
C ILE A 192 8.13 1.26 2.26
N SER A 193 8.46 0.59 3.37
CA SER A 193 9.85 0.27 3.73
C SER A 193 10.51 -0.72 2.75
N GLN A 194 9.74 -1.59 2.09
CA GLN A 194 10.26 -2.55 1.13
C GLN A 194 10.43 -1.98 -0.28
N ILE A 195 9.49 -1.15 -0.73
CA ILE A 195 9.45 -0.65 -2.12
C ILE A 195 10.09 0.73 -2.27
N TYR A 196 10.05 1.55 -1.22
CA TYR A 196 10.61 2.91 -1.23
C TYR A 196 11.67 3.13 -0.14
N PRO A 197 12.62 2.20 0.10
CA PRO A 197 13.50 2.25 1.27
C PRO A 197 14.33 3.54 1.38
N GLU A 198 14.63 4.18 0.24
CA GLU A 198 15.49 5.37 0.19
C GLU A 198 14.72 6.70 0.38
N THR A 199 13.40 6.71 0.19
CA THR A 199 12.59 7.92 0.38
C THR A 199 12.47 8.28 1.86
N ASP A 200 12.12 9.52 2.15
CA ASP A 200 11.85 9.95 3.54
C ASP A 200 10.69 9.13 4.14
N ALA A 201 9.67 8.83 3.34
CA ALA A 201 8.58 7.94 3.72
C ALA A 201 9.08 6.51 4.02
N GLY A 202 9.99 5.96 3.20
CA GLY A 202 10.66 4.67 3.43
C GLY A 202 11.25 4.53 4.83
N LYS A 203 12.10 5.49 5.17
CA LYS A 203 12.79 5.55 6.47
C LYS A 203 11.79 5.68 7.61
N LYS A 204 10.84 6.61 7.50
CA LYS A 204 9.79 6.84 8.50
C LYS A 204 8.88 5.63 8.72
N ALA A 205 8.61 4.84 7.67
CA ALA A 205 7.69 3.71 7.75
C ALA A 205 8.16 2.65 8.74
N LEU A 206 9.48 2.37 8.80
CA LEU A 206 10.02 1.40 9.73
C LEU A 206 9.81 1.82 11.19
N PHE A 207 10.06 3.10 11.52
CA PHE A 207 9.77 3.65 12.84
C PHE A 207 8.27 3.60 13.17
N LEU A 208 7.42 4.04 12.25
CA LEU A 208 5.97 4.08 12.47
C LEU A 208 5.34 2.69 12.59
N HIS A 209 5.91 1.68 11.94
CA HIS A 209 5.54 0.27 12.14
C HIS A 209 5.79 -0.13 13.60
N ALA A 210 7.01 0.09 14.10
CA ALA A 210 7.37 -0.19 15.49
C ALA A 210 6.47 0.59 16.47
N PHE A 211 6.26 1.88 16.20
CA PHE A 211 5.44 2.76 17.02
C PHE A 211 4.00 2.26 17.14
N THR A 212 3.37 1.89 16.03
CA THR A 212 1.99 1.40 16.03
C THR A 212 1.86 0.05 16.73
N LEU A 213 2.81 -0.86 16.54
CA LEU A 213 2.83 -2.12 17.28
C LEU A 213 2.92 -1.88 18.80
N ASP A 214 3.82 -1.01 19.24
CA ASP A 214 4.04 -0.72 20.66
C ASP A 214 2.87 0.04 21.29
N ASN A 215 2.54 1.21 20.75
CA ASN A 215 1.67 2.19 21.39
C ASN A 215 0.19 1.92 21.11
N ASP A 216 -0.16 1.51 19.90
CA ASP A 216 -1.57 1.34 19.51
C ASP A 216 -2.04 -0.10 19.71
N MET A 217 -1.16 -1.09 19.48
CA MET A 217 -1.50 -2.51 19.57
C MET A 217 -0.96 -3.23 20.82
N GLY A 218 -0.07 -2.61 21.59
CA GLY A 218 0.53 -3.21 22.78
C GLY A 218 1.47 -4.40 22.51
N LYS A 219 1.83 -4.63 21.24
CA LYS A 219 2.67 -5.72 20.73
C LYS A 219 4.17 -5.39 20.84
N LYS A 220 4.62 -5.18 22.07
CA LYS A 220 5.97 -4.67 22.38
C LYS A 220 7.10 -5.58 21.87
N GLU A 221 6.93 -6.89 22.01
CA GLU A 221 7.91 -7.87 21.52
C GLU A 221 8.08 -7.81 20.00
N GLU A 222 7.01 -7.50 19.27
CA GLU A 222 7.06 -7.31 17.80
C GLU A 222 7.66 -5.94 17.44
N ALA A 223 7.42 -4.90 18.25
CA ALA A 223 7.94 -3.55 18.02
C ALA A 223 9.46 -3.44 18.25
N LYS A 224 9.99 -4.13 19.27
CA LYS A 224 11.40 -4.08 19.68
C LYS A 224 12.40 -4.25 18.52
N PRO A 225 12.37 -5.34 17.74
CA PRO A 225 13.33 -5.54 16.66
C PRO A 225 13.25 -4.46 15.57
N LEU A 226 12.08 -3.85 15.37
CA LEU A 226 11.90 -2.79 14.37
C LEU A 226 12.50 -1.47 14.82
N TYR A 227 12.39 -1.10 16.11
CA TYR A 227 13.11 0.05 16.66
C TYR A 227 14.63 -0.15 16.56
N GLU A 228 15.13 -1.33 16.95
CA GLU A 228 16.56 -1.68 16.84
C GLU A 228 17.05 -1.59 15.38
N GLN A 229 16.26 -2.11 14.44
CA GLN A 229 16.55 -2.02 13.01
C GLN A 229 16.56 -0.56 12.53
N PHE A 230 15.60 0.26 12.96
CA PHE A 230 15.52 1.66 12.57
C PHE A 230 16.74 2.46 13.06
N ILE A 231 17.13 2.31 14.33
CA ILE A 231 18.30 3.00 14.89
C ILE A 231 19.58 2.57 14.15
N ALA A 232 19.72 1.27 13.85
CA ALA A 232 20.88 0.76 13.13
C ALA A 232 20.95 1.25 11.68
N ALA A 233 19.81 1.29 10.98
CA ALA A 233 19.75 1.68 9.57
C ALA A 233 19.74 3.20 9.36
N HIS A 234 19.21 3.96 10.30
CA HIS A 234 18.93 5.39 10.18
C HIS A 234 19.36 6.19 11.42
N PRO A 235 20.61 6.09 11.90
CA PRO A 235 21.06 6.73 13.14
C PRO A 235 21.03 8.25 13.12
N GLU A 236 21.05 8.87 11.93
CA GLU A 236 20.99 10.34 11.77
C GLU A 236 19.57 10.86 11.45
N HIS A 237 18.56 9.98 11.41
CA HIS A 237 17.20 10.39 11.12
C HIS A 237 16.58 11.13 12.31
N SER A 238 15.66 12.07 12.03
CA SER A 238 14.97 12.87 13.05
C SER A 238 14.13 12.07 14.07
N PHE A 239 14.00 10.75 13.88
CA PHE A 239 13.26 9.86 14.78
C PHE A 239 14.19 8.86 15.49
N ALA A 240 15.52 8.96 15.30
CA ALA A 240 16.46 8.04 15.93
C ALA A 240 16.39 8.16 17.46
N ASP A 241 16.44 9.39 17.97
CA ASP A 241 16.29 9.68 19.41
C ASP A 241 14.94 9.21 19.96
N ASP A 242 13.85 9.39 19.18
CA ASP A 242 12.51 8.91 19.56
C ASP A 242 12.47 7.37 19.62
N ALA A 243 13.09 6.68 18.65
CA ALA A 243 13.18 5.23 18.63
C ALA A 243 14.00 4.70 19.81
N GLU A 244 15.13 5.33 20.14
CA GLU A 244 15.93 4.99 21.31
C GLU A 244 15.15 5.18 22.61
N PHE A 245 14.42 6.29 22.72
CA PHE A 245 13.56 6.57 23.86
C PHE A 245 12.47 5.49 24.02
N GLN A 246 11.77 5.15 22.94
CA GLN A 246 10.73 4.13 22.96
C GLN A 246 11.30 2.76 23.32
N LEU A 247 12.46 2.39 22.75
CA LEU A 247 13.14 1.14 23.05
C LEU A 247 13.60 1.05 24.52
N LYS A 248 14.18 2.12 25.08
CA LYS A 248 14.62 2.20 26.50
C LYS A 248 13.45 2.07 27.48
N ASN A 249 12.27 2.53 27.07
CA ASN A 249 11.07 2.58 27.91
C ASN A 249 10.02 1.54 27.54
N LEU A 250 10.33 0.65 26.61
CA LEU A 250 9.44 -0.40 26.15
C LEU A 250 8.95 -1.24 27.34
N GLY A 251 7.63 -1.31 27.51
CA GLY A 251 7.01 -2.09 28.59
C GLY A 251 6.79 -1.33 29.90
N LYS A 252 7.34 -0.12 30.04
CA LYS A 252 7.10 0.74 31.20
C LYS A 252 5.77 1.47 31.06
N SER A 253 5.08 1.64 32.18
CA SER A 253 3.94 2.57 32.28
C SER A 253 4.42 4.02 32.25
N SER A 254 3.52 4.94 31.88
CA SER A 254 3.82 6.39 31.92
C SER A 254 4.25 6.85 33.32
N SER A 255 3.69 6.27 34.39
CA SER A 255 4.12 6.56 35.76
C SER A 255 5.54 6.10 36.04
N GLU A 256 5.94 4.92 35.58
CA GLU A 256 7.33 4.43 35.75
C GLU A 256 8.32 5.27 34.97
N ILE A 257 7.92 5.79 33.81
CA ILE A 257 8.72 6.72 33.01
C ILE A 257 8.87 8.05 33.75
N ILE A 258 7.77 8.66 34.21
CA ILE A 258 7.78 9.91 34.97
C ILE A 258 8.65 9.77 36.23
N ASP A 259 8.45 8.72 37.01
CA ASP A 259 9.24 8.43 38.21
C ASP A 259 10.73 8.31 37.93
N ALA A 260 11.11 7.72 36.77
CA ALA A 260 12.50 7.60 36.38
C ALA A 260 13.11 8.98 36.03
N PHE A 261 12.36 9.83 35.33
CA PHE A 261 12.78 11.20 35.00
C PHE A 261 12.89 12.10 36.24
N GLU A 262 11.97 11.98 37.21
CA GLU A 262 12.03 12.77 38.45
C GLU A 262 13.21 12.37 39.36
N LYS A 263 13.69 11.12 39.24
CA LYS A 263 14.81 10.58 40.03
C LYS A 263 16.17 10.76 39.34
N GLU A 264 16.22 11.05 38.04
CA GLU A 264 17.47 11.40 37.37
C GLU A 264 17.90 12.81 37.82
N PRO A 265 19.06 12.97 38.50
CA PRO A 265 19.53 14.27 38.89
C PRO A 265 19.80 15.10 37.64
N ASN A 266 19.23 16.30 37.59
CA ASN A 266 19.33 17.23 36.47
C ASN A 266 20.81 17.57 36.22
N THR A 267 21.48 16.78 35.37
CA THR A 267 22.87 16.99 34.94
C THR A 267 22.85 17.76 33.63
N SER A 268 22.27 18.96 33.69
CA SER A 268 22.50 19.98 32.68
C SER A 268 23.85 20.64 32.99
N ASN A 269 24.87 20.35 32.20
CA ASN A 269 26.17 21.05 32.18
C ASN A 269 26.36 21.69 30.82
#